data_AF-A0A9Q0R6J1-F1
#
_entry.id   AF-A0A9Q0R6J1-F1
#
_cell.length_a   1.000
_cell.length_b   1.000
_cell.length_c   1.000
_cell.angle_alpha   90.00
_cell.angle_beta   90.00
_cell.angle_gamma   90.00
#
_symmetry.space_group_name_H-M   'P 1'
#
loop_
_entity.id
_entity.type
_entity.pdbx_description
1 polymer ?
#
loop_
_entity_poly.entity_id
_entity_poly.type
_entity_poly.pdbx_seq_one_letter_code
_entity_poly.pdbx_strand_id
1 'polypeptide(L)'
;MSRHSQNATAKAFFTYAEKQKLSYGTRKKIIGGHSLKGFEMCSLCLQPVINPMSCQKGHLFCKKCILEYFLSQKKEKQKQIEEWKKQQKQIELEKKSSILSALDSEIYSFHKTECSALPKRKSNNFQDSNQKNPQIIVPLHKIPQTKENILQNDPVYLQSIEKKKKFDEIRKQDNQLKDKSKNDIKSFWVPSKTPKANDSIVKKPSENILCPEGGEPIRYKRLIEVNFTLVPKIEEI
;
A
#
# COMPACT_ATOMS: atom_id res chain seq x y z
N MET A 1 -0.54 -8.16 -68.91
CA MET A 1 -1.59 -8.32 -67.89
C MET A 1 -0.98 -8.96 -66.66
N SER A 2 -0.59 -8.17 -65.65
CA SER A 2 -0.07 -8.77 -64.41
C SER A 2 -1.21 -9.47 -63.69
N ARG A 3 -1.04 -10.77 -63.44
CA ARG A 3 -1.96 -11.58 -62.64
C ARG A 3 -1.87 -11.09 -61.20
N HIS A 4 -2.77 -10.17 -60.81
CA HIS A 4 -2.98 -9.89 -59.40
C HIS A 4 -3.52 -11.15 -58.75
N SER A 5 -2.77 -11.74 -57.81
CA SER A 5 -3.24 -12.87 -57.04
C SER A 5 -4.47 -12.44 -56.25
N GLN A 6 -5.63 -12.99 -56.61
CA GLN A 6 -6.90 -12.78 -55.88
C GLN A 6 -6.96 -13.64 -54.61
N ASN A 7 -5.80 -13.94 -54.02
CA ASN A 7 -5.73 -14.75 -52.82
C ASN A 7 -6.03 -13.84 -51.62
N ALA A 8 -6.90 -14.32 -50.71
CA ALA A 8 -7.14 -13.64 -49.45
C ALA A 8 -5.79 -13.39 -48.74
N THR A 9 -5.59 -12.18 -48.19
CA THR A 9 -4.40 -11.69 -47.47
C THR A 9 -3.15 -11.35 -48.29
N ALA A 10 -3.19 -11.37 -49.63
CA ALA A 10 -2.05 -10.97 -50.46
C ALA A 10 -1.75 -9.45 -50.47
N LYS A 11 -2.65 -8.63 -49.90
CA LYS A 11 -2.48 -7.17 -49.82
C LYS A 11 -1.83 -6.79 -48.49
N ALA A 12 -0.98 -5.75 -48.49
CA ALA A 12 -0.37 -5.19 -47.29
C ALA A 12 -1.40 -4.57 -46.30
N PHE A 13 -2.65 -4.41 -46.72
CA PHE A 13 -3.76 -4.00 -45.88
C PHE A 13 -4.91 -4.99 -45.98
N PHE A 14 -5.56 -5.26 -44.85
CA PHE A 14 -6.77 -6.08 -44.84
C PHE A 14 -7.92 -5.36 -45.55
N THR A 15 -8.54 -6.07 -46.48
CA THR A 15 -9.81 -5.66 -47.08
C THR A 15 -10.94 -5.72 -46.06
N TYR A 16 -12.06 -5.06 -46.36
CA TYR A 16 -13.22 -5.02 -45.46
C TYR A 16 -13.74 -6.44 -45.12
N ALA A 17 -13.84 -7.32 -46.10
CA ALA A 17 -14.29 -8.70 -45.91
C ALA A 17 -13.33 -9.53 -45.04
N GLU A 18 -12.02 -9.30 -45.16
CA GLU A 18 -11.02 -9.93 -44.29
C GLU A 18 -11.15 -9.41 -42.85
N LYS A 19 -11.27 -8.08 -42.66
CA LYS A 19 -11.51 -7.47 -41.34
C LYS A 19 -12.76 -8.02 -40.63
N GLN A 20 -13.82 -8.33 -41.37
CA GLN A 20 -15.02 -8.96 -40.79
C GLN A 20 -14.78 -10.42 -40.36
N LYS A 21 -13.98 -11.19 -41.11
CA LYS A 21 -13.65 -12.59 -40.80
C LYS A 21 -12.68 -12.73 -39.62
N LEU A 22 -11.83 -11.74 -39.38
CA LEU A 22 -10.82 -11.75 -38.32
C LEU A 22 -11.47 -11.51 -36.94
N SER A 23 -11.26 -12.43 -35.99
CA SER A 23 -11.79 -12.39 -34.61
C SER A 23 -11.18 -11.32 -33.70
N TYR A 24 -10.15 -10.62 -34.16
CA TYR A 24 -9.41 -9.64 -33.39
C TYR A 24 -9.66 -8.20 -33.85
N GLY A 25 -9.40 -7.24 -32.96
CA GLY A 25 -9.55 -5.81 -33.20
C GLY A 25 -10.92 -5.25 -32.80
N THR A 26 -11.13 -3.95 -33.04
CA THR A 26 -12.37 -3.24 -32.70
C THR A 26 -13.45 -3.55 -33.73
N ARG A 27 -14.44 -4.36 -33.32
CA ARG A 27 -15.60 -4.73 -34.14
C ARG A 27 -16.80 -3.87 -33.75
N LYS A 28 -17.42 -3.20 -34.73
CA LYS A 28 -18.71 -2.53 -34.55
C LYS A 28 -19.80 -3.48 -35.04
N LYS A 29 -20.70 -3.90 -34.14
CA LYS A 29 -21.87 -4.71 -34.47
C LYS A 29 -23.07 -4.17 -33.71
N ILE A 30 -24.24 -4.16 -34.35
CA ILE A 30 -25.51 -3.93 -33.65
C ILE A 30 -25.81 -5.18 -32.84
N ILE A 31 -25.85 -5.01 -31.53
CA ILE A 31 -26.18 -6.07 -30.58
C ILE A 31 -27.71 -6.13 -30.47
N GLY A 32 -28.27 -7.34 -30.56
CA GLY A 32 -29.73 -7.53 -30.44
C GLY A 32 -30.22 -7.39 -29.00
N GLY A 33 -31.52 -7.18 -28.82
CA GLY A 33 -32.13 -7.02 -27.49
C GLY A 33 -31.88 -8.20 -26.55
N HIS A 34 -31.76 -9.43 -27.09
CA HIS A 34 -31.45 -10.64 -26.30
C HIS A 34 -30.08 -10.63 -25.61
N SER A 35 -29.16 -9.77 -26.04
CA SER A 35 -27.86 -9.62 -25.38
C SER A 35 -27.89 -8.60 -24.25
N LEU A 36 -28.98 -7.85 -24.12
CA LEU A 36 -29.25 -7.00 -22.98
C LEU A 36 -30.07 -7.80 -21.96
N LYS A 37 -29.80 -7.55 -20.69
CA LYS A 37 -30.57 -8.12 -19.59
C LYS A 37 -31.97 -7.53 -19.60
N GLY A 38 -33.00 -8.39 -19.62
CA GLY A 38 -34.40 -7.98 -19.45
C GLY A 38 -34.63 -7.27 -18.11
N PHE A 39 -35.60 -6.36 -18.05
CA PHE A 39 -35.87 -5.62 -16.81
C PHE A 39 -36.43 -6.53 -15.71
N GLU A 40 -37.11 -7.60 -16.10
CA GLU A 40 -37.72 -8.64 -15.28
C GLU A 40 -36.74 -9.73 -14.82
N MET A 41 -35.44 -9.59 -15.13
CA MET A 41 -34.42 -10.61 -14.91
C MET A 41 -33.58 -10.33 -13.65
N CYS A 42 -33.27 -11.38 -12.91
CA CYS A 42 -32.43 -11.32 -11.71
C CYS A 42 -30.97 -11.06 -12.09
N SER A 43 -30.27 -10.17 -11.40
CA SER A 43 -28.83 -9.93 -11.68
C SER A 43 -27.90 -11.07 -11.27
N LEU A 44 -28.38 -12.03 -10.47
CA LEU A 44 -27.57 -13.15 -9.99
C LEU A 44 -27.75 -14.42 -10.84
N CYS A 45 -28.99 -14.80 -11.14
CA CYS A 45 -29.29 -16.02 -11.91
C CYS A 45 -29.61 -15.76 -13.39
N LEU A 46 -29.81 -14.50 -13.80
CA LEU A 46 -30.19 -14.11 -15.19
C LEU A 46 -31.47 -14.80 -15.70
N GLN A 47 -32.33 -15.21 -14.77
CA GLN A 47 -33.66 -15.77 -15.02
C GLN A 47 -34.74 -14.77 -14.62
N PRO A 48 -35.99 -14.93 -15.11
CA PRO A 48 -37.11 -14.11 -14.66
C PRO A 48 -37.24 -14.18 -13.14
N VAL A 49 -37.44 -13.02 -12.52
CA VAL A 49 -37.37 -12.90 -11.07
C VAL A 49 -38.58 -13.56 -10.40
N ILE A 50 -38.29 -14.38 -9.39
CA ILE A 50 -39.28 -14.94 -8.47
C ILE A 50 -39.15 -14.22 -7.13
N ASN A 51 -40.26 -13.65 -6.63
CA ASN A 51 -40.30 -12.81 -5.42
C ASN A 51 -39.24 -11.70 -5.48
N PRO A 52 -39.46 -10.67 -6.31
CA PRO A 52 -38.46 -9.66 -6.60
C PRO A 52 -38.13 -8.79 -5.40
N MET A 53 -36.83 -8.71 -5.12
CA MET A 53 -36.22 -7.80 -4.16
C MET A 53 -35.36 -6.82 -4.94
N SER A 54 -35.50 -5.52 -4.68
CA SER A 54 -34.64 -4.49 -5.26
C SER A 54 -33.69 -3.89 -4.24
N CYS A 55 -32.50 -3.53 -4.74
CA CYS A 55 -31.60 -2.63 -4.04
C CYS A 55 -32.09 -1.18 -4.17
N GLN A 56 -31.62 -0.28 -3.30
CA GLN A 56 -31.92 1.16 -3.36
C GLN A 56 -31.53 1.82 -4.70
N LYS A 57 -30.60 1.22 -5.45
CA LYS A 57 -30.23 1.65 -6.81
C LYS A 57 -31.04 1.04 -7.94
N GLY A 58 -32.00 0.16 -7.64
CA GLY A 58 -32.88 -0.44 -8.65
C GLY A 58 -32.37 -1.75 -9.26
N HIS A 59 -31.29 -2.35 -8.74
CA HIS A 59 -30.90 -3.72 -9.13
C HIS A 59 -31.91 -4.74 -8.60
N LEU A 60 -32.35 -5.67 -9.46
CA LEU A 60 -33.38 -6.66 -9.16
C LEU A 60 -32.81 -8.05 -8.90
N PHE A 61 -33.34 -8.72 -7.87
CA PHE A 61 -32.91 -10.04 -7.45
C PHE A 61 -34.08 -10.93 -7.05
N CYS A 62 -33.92 -12.25 -7.21
CA CYS A 62 -34.78 -13.21 -6.52
C CYS A 62 -34.46 -13.19 -5.01
N LYS A 63 -35.49 -13.29 -4.16
CA LYS A 63 -35.33 -13.35 -2.70
C LYS A 63 -34.36 -14.45 -2.24
N LYS A 64 -34.39 -15.63 -2.87
CA LYS A 64 -33.46 -16.73 -2.60
C LYS A 64 -32.02 -16.36 -2.95
N CYS A 65 -31.78 -15.92 -4.19
CA CYS A 65 -30.43 -15.65 -4.70
C CYS A 65 -29.72 -14.58 -3.89
N ILE A 66 -30.42 -13.49 -3.54
CA ILE A 66 -29.79 -12.41 -2.76
C ILE A 66 -29.45 -12.86 -1.33
N LEU A 67 -30.28 -13.70 -0.71
CA LEU A 67 -30.02 -14.27 0.60
C LEU A 67 -28.81 -15.21 0.61
N GLU A 68 -28.71 -16.09 -0.38
CA GLU A 68 -27.55 -16.97 -0.55
C GLU A 68 -26.27 -16.15 -0.72
N TYR A 69 -26.33 -15.09 -1.52
CA TYR A 69 -25.23 -14.16 -1.71
C TYR A 69 -24.84 -13.42 -0.40
N PHE A 70 -25.82 -12.97 0.39
CA PHE A 70 -25.55 -12.38 1.72
C PHE A 70 -24.78 -13.35 2.63
N LEU A 71 -25.16 -14.63 2.62
CA LEU A 71 -24.51 -15.65 3.45
C LEU A 71 -23.09 -15.95 2.96
N SER A 72 -22.89 -16.09 1.64
CA SER A 72 -21.56 -16.36 1.09
C SER A 72 -20.60 -15.21 1.37
N GLN A 73 -21.03 -13.96 1.16
CA GLN A 73 -20.17 -12.80 1.37
C GLN A 73 -19.86 -12.57 2.86
N LYS A 74 -20.80 -12.86 3.77
CA LYS A 74 -20.52 -12.84 5.22
C LYS A 74 -19.44 -13.85 5.60
N LYS A 75 -19.53 -15.09 5.09
CA LYS A 75 -18.53 -16.14 5.34
C LYS A 75 -17.17 -15.74 4.80
N GLU A 76 -17.11 -15.18 3.59
CA GLU A 76 -15.86 -14.72 2.98
C GLU A 76 -15.22 -13.58 3.77
N LYS A 77 -16.01 -12.60 4.20
CA LYS A 77 -15.51 -11.50 5.05
C LYS A 77 -15.01 -11.99 6.40
N GLN A 78 -15.67 -12.96 7.01
CA GLN A 78 -15.20 -13.58 8.25
C GLN A 78 -13.80 -14.19 8.05
N LYS A 79 -13.59 -14.95 6.97
CA LYS A 79 -12.27 -15.51 6.63
C LYS A 79 -11.21 -14.44 6.44
N GLN A 80 -11.52 -13.40 5.66
CA GLN A 80 -10.59 -12.28 5.43
C GLN A 80 -10.24 -11.55 6.74
N ILE A 81 -11.22 -11.37 7.64
CA ILE A 81 -10.99 -10.75 8.95
C ILE A 81 -10.10 -11.63 9.83
N GLU A 82 -10.31 -12.95 9.82
CA GLU A 82 -9.48 -13.91 10.56
C GLU A 82 -8.03 -13.92 10.05
N GLU A 83 -7.84 -13.96 8.74
CA GLU A 83 -6.52 -13.88 8.10
C GLU A 83 -5.82 -12.57 8.46
N TRP A 84 -6.53 -11.45 8.34
CA TRP A 84 -6.01 -10.14 8.74
C TRP A 84 -5.59 -10.11 10.22
N LYS A 85 -6.40 -10.66 11.13
CA LYS A 85 -6.07 -10.76 12.56
C LYS A 85 -4.84 -11.63 12.82
N LYS A 86 -4.69 -12.74 12.11
CA LYS A 86 -3.50 -13.62 12.21
C LYS A 86 -2.24 -12.87 11.78
N GLN A 87 -2.30 -12.16 10.66
CA GLN A 87 -1.17 -11.35 10.18
C GLN A 87 -0.81 -10.22 11.17
N GLN A 88 -1.79 -9.51 11.73
CA GLN A 88 -1.52 -8.47 12.72
C GLN A 88 -0.80 -9.02 13.96
N LYS A 89 -1.22 -10.20 14.46
CA LYS A 89 -0.54 -10.87 15.58
C LYS A 89 0.90 -11.25 15.25
N GLN A 90 1.15 -11.78 14.05
CA GLN A 90 2.50 -12.13 13.60
C GLN A 90 3.40 -10.89 13.52
N ILE A 91 2.90 -9.81 12.92
CA ILE A 91 3.62 -8.53 12.83
C ILE A 91 3.92 -7.97 14.23
N GLU A 92 2.98 -8.06 15.18
CA GLU A 92 3.20 -7.61 16.56
C GLU A 92 4.27 -8.43 17.28
N LEU A 93 4.24 -9.75 17.12
CA LEU A 93 5.24 -10.67 17.69
C LEU A 93 6.63 -10.38 17.11
N GLU A 94 6.75 -10.21 15.80
CA GLU A 94 8.02 -9.90 15.12
C GLU A 94 8.59 -8.54 15.56
N LYS A 95 7.73 -7.51 15.71
CA LYS A 95 8.13 -6.22 16.26
C LYS A 95 8.64 -6.36 17.70
N LYS A 96 7.94 -7.11 18.55
CA LYS A 96 8.36 -7.38 19.92
C LYS A 96 9.71 -8.10 19.97
N SER A 97 9.90 -9.14 19.16
CA SER A 97 11.18 -9.87 19.09
C SER A 97 12.32 -9.00 18.56
N SER A 98 12.04 -8.13 17.57
CA SER A 98 13.02 -7.19 17.03
C SER A 98 13.46 -6.15 18.06
N ILE A 99 12.51 -5.60 18.84
CA ILE A 99 12.80 -4.66 19.94
C ILE A 99 13.64 -5.36 21.02
N LEU A 100 13.26 -6.57 21.43
CA LEU A 100 14.03 -7.34 22.43
C LEU A 100 15.46 -7.60 21.95
N SER A 101 15.63 -8.07 20.71
CA SER A 101 16.96 -8.31 20.13
C SER A 101 17.80 -7.04 20.02
N ALA A 102 17.18 -5.89 19.73
CA ALA A 102 17.87 -4.60 19.69
C ALA A 102 18.33 -4.16 21.09
N LEU A 103 17.47 -4.31 22.10
CA LEU A 103 17.80 -4.03 23.51
C LEU A 103 18.94 -4.94 23.99
N ASP A 104 18.87 -6.24 23.70
CA ASP A 104 19.93 -7.20 24.05
C ASP A 104 21.27 -6.83 23.39
N SER A 105 21.24 -6.39 22.12
CA SER A 105 22.43 -5.94 21.39
C SER A 105 23.03 -4.66 21.99
N GLU A 106 22.20 -3.73 22.44
CA GLU A 106 22.62 -2.50 23.10
C GLU A 106 23.27 -2.79 24.45
N ILE A 107 22.63 -3.63 25.27
CA ILE A 107 23.17 -4.13 26.55
C ILE A 107 24.51 -4.83 26.31
N TYR A 108 24.59 -5.73 25.33
CA TYR A 108 25.83 -6.42 24.97
C TYR A 108 26.94 -5.45 24.54
N SER A 109 26.61 -4.41 23.77
CA SER A 109 27.57 -3.39 23.34
C SER A 109 28.11 -2.59 24.51
N PHE A 110 27.26 -2.27 25.50
CA PHE A 110 27.63 -1.57 26.73
C PHE A 110 28.53 -2.42 27.62
N HIS A 111 28.16 -3.68 27.88
CA HIS A 111 29.01 -4.60 28.64
C HIS A 111 30.38 -4.79 27.99
N LYS A 112 30.44 -4.85 26.65
CA LYS A 112 31.69 -4.98 25.91
C LYS A 112 32.58 -3.74 26.01
N THR A 113 32.02 -2.54 26.13
CA THR A 113 32.81 -1.31 26.33
C THR A 113 33.32 -1.19 27.76
N GLU A 114 32.46 -1.43 28.75
CA GLU A 114 32.78 -1.26 30.17
C GLU A 114 33.70 -2.35 30.71
N CYS A 115 33.54 -3.61 30.27
CA CYS A 115 34.40 -4.71 30.71
C CYS A 115 35.70 -4.85 29.88
N SER A 116 36.01 -3.88 29.01
CA SER A 116 37.27 -3.92 28.25
C SER A 116 38.41 -3.28 29.06
N ALA A 117 39.49 -4.05 29.28
CA ALA A 117 40.62 -3.64 30.12
C ALA A 117 41.45 -2.46 29.58
N LEU A 118 41.17 -1.98 28.36
CA LEU A 118 41.88 -0.86 27.72
C LEU A 118 40.87 0.19 27.23
N PRO A 119 41.03 1.49 27.58
CA PRO A 119 40.13 2.53 27.10
C PRO A 119 40.23 2.66 25.58
N LYS A 120 39.15 2.32 24.85
CA LYS A 120 39.04 2.61 23.42
C LYS A 120 38.81 4.12 23.22
N ARG A 121 39.89 4.85 22.95
CA ARG A 121 39.80 6.23 22.45
C ARG A 121 39.03 6.23 21.13
N LYS A 122 37.93 6.98 21.05
CA LYS A 122 37.32 7.36 19.77
C LYS A 122 38.36 8.21 19.03
N SER A 123 38.90 7.74 17.91
CA SER A 123 39.67 8.59 17.01
C SER A 123 38.70 9.58 16.36
N ASN A 124 38.47 10.71 17.01
CA ASN A 124 38.00 11.88 16.27
C ASN A 124 39.14 12.25 15.34
N ASN A 125 38.91 12.19 14.03
CA ASN A 125 39.80 12.76 13.04
C ASN A 125 39.88 14.28 13.29
N PHE A 126 40.80 14.67 14.15
CA PHE A 126 41.28 16.03 14.28
C PHE A 126 42.28 16.23 13.14
N GLN A 127 41.91 17.00 12.13
CA GLN A 127 42.87 17.48 11.14
C GLN A 127 43.72 18.54 11.82
N ASP A 128 44.92 18.16 12.25
CA ASP A 128 45.92 19.09 12.74
C ASP A 128 46.86 19.45 11.59
N SER A 129 46.76 20.70 11.13
CA SER A 129 47.75 21.30 10.24
C SER A 129 48.88 21.91 11.06
N ASN A 130 50.03 21.24 11.00
CA ASN A 130 51.40 21.74 11.15
C ASN A 130 51.84 22.42 12.46
N GLN A 131 52.81 21.74 13.08
CA GLN A 131 53.79 22.20 14.07
C GLN A 131 54.42 23.56 13.73
N LYS A 132 54.59 24.43 14.73
CA LYS A 132 55.89 24.96 15.24
C LYS A 132 55.69 25.50 16.68
N ASN A 133 56.48 25.00 17.63
CA ASN A 133 56.82 25.62 18.94
C ASN A 133 58.26 26.18 18.84
N PRO A 134 58.86 26.95 19.80
CA PRO A 134 58.54 27.15 21.25
C PRO A 134 58.62 28.65 21.72
N GLN A 135 58.29 29.10 22.95
CA GLN A 135 59.08 29.06 24.21
C GLN A 135 58.28 29.75 25.37
N ILE A 136 58.07 29.03 26.48
CA ILE A 136 58.30 29.34 27.93
C ILE A 136 58.08 30.78 28.54
N ILE A 137 57.26 30.82 29.61
CA ILE A 137 57.24 31.64 30.88
C ILE A 137 56.26 32.85 31.09
N VAL A 138 55.40 32.64 32.12
CA VAL A 138 54.70 33.47 33.16
C VAL A 138 53.52 34.45 32.88
N PRO A 139 52.59 34.61 33.87
CA PRO A 139 51.18 34.98 33.68
C PRO A 139 50.86 36.43 34.11
N LEU A 140 49.76 37.03 33.60
CA LEU A 140 48.93 37.95 34.40
C LEU A 140 47.63 38.46 33.74
N HIS A 141 46.66 38.72 34.63
CA HIS A 141 45.50 39.62 34.53
C HIS A 141 44.19 39.17 33.86
N LYS A 142 43.16 39.00 34.72
CA LYS A 142 41.73 39.21 34.41
C LYS A 142 41.46 40.72 34.20
N ILE A 143 40.44 41.07 33.40
CA ILE A 143 39.16 41.79 33.72
C ILE A 143 38.73 42.55 32.41
N PRO A 144 37.46 42.94 32.09
CA PRO A 144 36.10 42.46 32.36
C PRO A 144 35.20 42.29 31.10
N GLN A 145 33.95 41.89 31.35
CA GLN A 145 32.82 41.63 30.45
C GLN A 145 32.27 42.87 29.72
N THR A 146 31.83 42.70 28.46
CA THR A 146 30.86 43.58 27.78
C THR A 146 29.66 42.77 27.27
N LYS A 147 28.50 43.01 27.90
CA LYS A 147 27.11 43.09 27.38
C LYS A 147 26.58 42.15 26.27
N GLU A 148 27.17 40.98 26.01
CA GLU A 148 26.59 40.00 25.06
C GLU A 148 26.01 38.73 25.73
N ASN A 149 26.22 38.56 27.04
CA ASN A 149 25.96 37.29 27.74
C ASN A 149 24.55 37.10 28.33
N ILE A 150 23.54 37.89 27.92
CA ILE A 150 22.17 37.76 28.48
C ILE A 150 21.26 36.90 27.59
N LEU A 151 21.59 36.67 26.32
CA LEU A 151 20.78 35.87 25.39
C LEU A 151 21.23 34.40 25.23
N GLN A 152 22.32 33.99 25.88
CA GLN A 152 22.88 32.64 25.73
C GLN A 152 22.37 31.63 26.78
N ASN A 153 21.71 32.09 27.84
CA ASN A 153 21.28 31.25 28.96
C ASN A 153 19.75 31.08 29.05
N ASP A 154 18.99 31.57 28.07
CA ASP A 154 17.55 31.35 28.03
C ASP A 154 17.23 29.86 27.76
N PRO A 155 16.47 29.16 28.64
CA PRO A 155 16.25 27.73 28.55
C PRO A 155 15.54 27.30 27.24
N VAL A 156 14.76 28.20 26.63
CA VAL A 156 14.09 27.98 25.36
C VAL A 156 15.09 27.89 24.19
N TYR A 157 16.16 28.69 24.22
CA TYR A 157 17.18 28.70 23.18
C TYR A 157 18.06 27.43 23.26
N LEU A 158 18.44 27.01 24.46
CA LEU A 158 19.17 25.76 24.70
C LEU A 158 18.36 24.53 24.24
N GLN A 159 17.05 24.50 24.51
CA GLN A 159 16.17 23.42 24.08
C GLN A 159 16.02 23.34 22.55
N SER A 160 16.10 24.49 21.87
CA SER A 160 16.08 24.55 20.40
C SER A 160 17.38 24.03 19.77
N ILE A 161 18.52 24.28 20.43
CA ILE A 161 19.83 23.75 20.03
C ILE A 161 19.87 22.22 20.24
N GLU A 162 19.34 21.72 21.36
CA GLU A 162 19.24 20.29 21.63
C GLU A 162 18.36 19.56 20.61
N LYS A 163 17.22 20.15 20.22
CA LYS A 163 16.36 19.59 19.17
C LYS A 163 17.06 19.52 17.81
N LYS A 164 17.80 20.57 17.44
CA LYS A 164 18.61 20.58 16.21
C LYS A 164 19.73 19.54 16.25
N LYS A 165 20.46 19.45 17.37
CA LYS A 165 21.51 18.43 17.58
C LYS A 165 20.96 17.01 17.46
N LYS A 166 19.81 16.71 18.09
CA LYS A 166 19.15 15.40 17.95
C LYS A 166 18.72 15.10 16.52
N PHE A 167 18.18 16.10 15.81
CA PHE A 167 17.78 15.94 14.41
C PHE A 167 18.97 15.66 13.48
N ASP A 168 20.08 16.38 13.69
CA ASP A 168 21.32 16.18 12.93
C ASP A 168 21.98 14.82 13.24
N GLU A 169 21.85 14.32 14.48
CA GLU A 169 22.29 12.97 14.86
C GLU A 169 21.45 11.88 14.19
N ILE A 170 20.13 12.00 14.17
CA ILE A 170 19.22 11.08 13.45
C ILE A 170 19.57 11.05 11.96
N ARG A 171 19.79 12.23 11.36
CA ARG A 171 20.17 12.34 9.94
C ARG A 171 21.53 11.69 9.65
N LYS A 172 22.50 11.82 10.57
CA LYS A 172 23.81 11.15 10.45
C LYS A 172 23.67 9.63 10.58
N GLN A 173 22.82 9.14 11.48
CA GLN A 173 22.53 7.71 11.61
C GLN A 173 21.87 7.14 10.36
N ASP A 174 20.87 7.84 9.79
CA ASP A 174 20.22 7.45 8.53
C ASP A 174 21.20 7.41 7.35
N ASN A 175 22.11 8.38 7.27
CA ASN A 175 23.14 8.41 6.22
C ASN A 175 24.13 7.26 6.39
N GLN A 176 24.55 6.94 7.63
CA GLN A 176 25.44 5.80 7.90
C GLN A 176 24.78 4.45 7.59
N LEU A 177 23.47 4.29 7.85
CA LEU A 177 22.71 3.09 7.46
C LEU A 177 22.63 2.96 5.94
N LYS A 178 22.40 4.07 5.22
CA LYS A 178 22.42 4.11 3.75
C LYS A 178 23.79 3.78 3.19
N ASP A 179 24.87 4.28 3.79
CA ASP A 179 26.23 4.01 3.31
C ASP A 179 26.67 2.56 3.58
N LYS A 180 26.26 1.95 4.70
CA LYS A 180 26.43 0.50 4.93
C LYS A 180 25.70 -0.34 3.88
N SER A 181 24.50 0.08 3.47
CA SER A 181 23.74 -0.58 2.39
C SER A 181 24.34 -0.40 0.98
N LYS A 182 25.28 0.54 0.78
CA LYS A 182 25.99 0.72 -0.50
C LYS A 182 27.15 -0.26 -0.66
N ASN A 183 27.76 -0.71 0.44
CA ASN A 183 28.81 -1.75 0.43
C ASN A 183 28.24 -3.16 0.26
N ASP A 184 26.92 -3.29 0.20
CA ASP A 184 26.21 -4.53 -0.05
C ASP A 184 26.14 -4.84 -1.55
N ILE A 185 26.64 -6.01 -1.95
CA ILE A 185 26.62 -6.46 -3.35
C ILE A 185 25.17 -6.47 -3.87
N LYS A 186 24.86 -5.69 -4.90
CA LYS A 186 23.53 -5.59 -5.53
C LYS A 186 23.32 -6.68 -6.59
N SER A 187 23.56 -7.94 -6.23
CA SER A 187 23.34 -9.06 -7.14
C SER A 187 22.04 -9.78 -6.80
N PHE A 188 21.11 -9.75 -7.74
CA PHE A 188 19.82 -10.44 -7.69
C PHE A 188 19.96 -11.97 -7.61
N TRP A 189 21.10 -12.50 -8.04
CA TRP A 189 21.40 -13.94 -8.13
C TRP A 189 21.94 -14.57 -6.84
N VAL A 190 22.13 -13.78 -5.78
CA VAL A 190 22.56 -14.33 -4.48
C VAL A 190 21.32 -14.83 -3.74
N PRO A 191 21.22 -16.13 -3.38
CA PRO A 191 20.03 -16.71 -2.74
C PRO A 191 19.57 -16.00 -1.46
N SER A 192 20.48 -15.35 -0.73
CA SER A 192 20.17 -14.55 0.47
C SER A 192 19.54 -13.18 0.16
N LYS A 193 19.64 -12.70 -1.08
CA LYS A 193 19.14 -11.40 -1.55
C LYS A 193 18.05 -11.52 -2.61
N THR A 194 17.62 -12.74 -2.93
CA THR A 194 16.40 -12.91 -3.72
C THR A 194 15.26 -12.26 -2.94
N PRO A 195 14.41 -11.45 -3.60
CA PRO A 195 13.23 -10.91 -2.94
C PRO A 195 12.37 -12.11 -2.56
N LYS A 196 12.43 -12.52 -1.29
CA LYS A 196 11.41 -13.39 -0.73
C LYS A 196 10.09 -12.68 -0.98
N ALA A 197 9.08 -13.40 -1.45
CA ALA A 197 7.75 -12.86 -1.57
C ALA A 197 7.33 -12.44 -0.15
N ASN A 198 7.47 -11.16 0.17
CA ASN A 198 6.98 -10.62 1.43
C ASN A 198 5.50 -10.96 1.45
N ASP A 199 5.05 -11.67 2.48
CA ASP A 199 3.65 -12.02 2.63
C ASP A 199 2.83 -10.75 2.43
N SER A 200 1.95 -10.75 1.43
CA SER A 200 1.19 -9.56 1.09
C SER A 200 0.44 -9.09 2.33
N ILE A 201 0.78 -7.91 2.83
CA ILE A 201 0.12 -7.32 4.00
C ILE A 201 -1.34 -7.14 3.64
N VAL A 202 -2.22 -7.99 4.18
CA VAL A 202 -3.65 -7.90 3.95
C VAL A 202 -4.11 -6.60 4.58
N LYS A 203 -4.78 -5.75 3.80
CA LYS A 203 -5.42 -4.55 4.32
C LYS A 203 -6.64 -4.93 5.13
N LYS A 204 -7.00 -4.12 6.13
CA LYS A 204 -8.20 -4.37 6.95
C LYS A 204 -9.44 -4.52 6.04
N PRO A 205 -10.10 -5.69 6.02
CA PRO A 205 -11.28 -5.91 5.19
C PRO A 205 -12.46 -5.04 5.64
N SER A 206 -13.33 -4.68 4.70
CA SER A 206 -14.55 -3.92 5.01
C SER A 206 -15.66 -4.83 5.56
N GLU A 207 -16.36 -4.35 6.59
CA GLU A 207 -17.44 -5.12 7.25
C GLU A 207 -18.77 -5.05 6.47
N ASN A 208 -18.97 -4.02 5.65
CA ASN A 208 -20.22 -3.79 4.94
C ASN A 208 -20.39 -4.77 3.78
N ILE A 209 -21.54 -5.43 3.72
CA ILE A 209 -21.92 -6.32 2.61
C ILE A 209 -22.17 -5.46 1.35
N LEU A 210 -21.63 -5.87 0.21
CA LEU A 210 -21.68 -5.11 -1.05
C LEU A 210 -22.72 -5.69 -2.02
N CYS A 211 -23.29 -4.87 -2.88
CA CYS A 211 -24.19 -5.27 -3.95
C CYS A 211 -23.40 -6.05 -5.02
N PRO A 212 -23.92 -7.17 -5.55
CA PRO A 212 -23.22 -7.96 -6.57
C PRO A 212 -23.01 -7.21 -7.90
N GLU A 213 -23.88 -6.28 -8.26
CA GLU A 213 -23.82 -5.55 -9.55
C GLU A 213 -23.20 -4.15 -9.41
N GLY A 214 -23.47 -3.45 -8.29
CA GLY A 214 -23.03 -2.07 -8.07
C GLY A 214 -21.89 -1.88 -7.07
N GLY A 215 -21.48 -2.92 -6.33
CA GLY A 215 -20.40 -2.82 -5.33
C GLY A 215 -20.73 -1.96 -4.11
N GLU A 216 -21.98 -1.58 -3.92
CA GLU A 216 -22.42 -0.67 -2.85
C GLU A 216 -22.84 -1.37 -1.56
N PRO A 217 -22.72 -0.71 -0.40
CA PRO A 217 -23.12 -1.30 0.86
C PRO A 217 -24.64 -1.54 0.94
N ILE A 218 -25.05 -2.81 0.98
CA ILE A 218 -26.45 -3.23 1.08
C ILE A 218 -26.72 -3.97 2.39
N ARG A 219 -27.95 -3.83 2.91
CA ARG A 219 -28.45 -4.56 4.07
C ARG A 219 -29.75 -5.24 3.70
N TYR A 220 -29.97 -6.45 4.20
CA TYR A 220 -31.18 -7.21 3.90
C TYR A 220 -32.47 -6.43 4.23
N LYS A 221 -32.53 -5.77 5.40
CA LYS A 221 -33.69 -4.95 5.81
C LYS A 221 -33.95 -3.72 4.94
N ARG A 222 -32.97 -3.30 4.12
CA ARG A 222 -33.09 -2.16 3.21
C ARG A 222 -33.45 -2.59 1.78
N LEU A 223 -33.58 -3.90 1.53
CA LEU A 223 -34.13 -4.37 0.28
C LEU A 223 -35.63 -4.09 0.23
N ILE A 224 -36.10 -3.67 -0.93
CA ILE A 224 -37.49 -3.32 -1.18
C ILE A 224 -38.14 -4.50 -1.92
N GLU A 225 -39.26 -4.99 -1.43
CA GLU A 225 -40.08 -5.97 -2.15
C GLU A 225 -40.80 -5.22 -3.30
N VAL A 226 -40.68 -5.74 -4.52
CA VAL A 226 -41.28 -5.13 -5.71
C VAL A 226 -42.51 -5.96 -6.11
N ASN A 227 -43.60 -5.30 -6.50
CA ASN A 227 -44.76 -6.00 -7.06
C ASN A 227 -44.94 -5.49 -8.49
N PHE A 228 -44.71 -6.37 -9.47
CA PHE A 228 -44.94 -6.02 -10.88
C PHE A 228 -46.44 -6.06 -11.17
N THR A 229 -46.99 -4.93 -11.61
CA THR A 229 -48.36 -4.82 -12.11
C THR A 229 -48.33 -4.65 -13.63
N LEU A 230 -49.31 -5.23 -14.32
CA LEU A 230 -49.47 -4.99 -15.75
C LEU A 230 -49.79 -3.51 -15.99
N VAL A 231 -49.25 -2.97 -17.07
CA VAL A 231 -49.58 -1.60 -17.50
C VAL A 231 -51.06 -1.59 -17.88
N PRO A 232 -51.88 -0.66 -17.35
CA PRO A 232 -53.26 -0.53 -17.78
C PRO A 232 -53.29 -0.21 -19.27
N LYS A 233 -54.12 -0.92 -20.03
CA LYS A 233 -54.32 -0.63 -21.45
C LYS A 233 -54.90 0.78 -21.53
N ILE A 234 -54.18 1.69 -22.17
CA ILE A 234 -54.73 2.99 -22.54
C ILE A 234 -55.71 2.66 -23.66
N GLU A 235 -57.01 2.69 -23.36
CA GLU A 235 -58.03 2.67 -24.40
C GLU A 235 -57.84 3.96 -25.20
N GLU A 236 -57.34 3.81 -26.43
CA GLU A 236 -57.15 4.91 -27.37
C GLU A 236 -58.51 5.59 -27.60
N ILE A 237 -58.60 6.89 -27.29
CA ILE A 237 -59.74 7.76 -27.60
C ILE A 237 -59.65 8.18 -29.07
#